data_AF-F7QQ32-F1
#
_entry.id   AF-F7QQ32-F1
#
_cell.length_a   1.000
_cell.length_b   1.000
_cell.length_c   1.000
_cell.angle_alpha   90.00
_cell.angle_beta   90.00
_cell.angle_gamma   90.00
#
_symmetry.space_group_name_H-M   'P 1'
#
loop_
_entity.id
_entity.type
_entity.pdbx_description
1 polymer ?
#
loop_
_entity_poly.entity_id
_entity_poly.type
_entity_poly.pdbx_seq_one_letter_code
_entity_poly.pdbx_strand_id
1 'polypeptide(L)'
;MDVLPRCNLAARLISYICLNGKRPIKQMYDFVPQREIVLALLHGTSSQLPELASMSSDQTKTAILTAAEMLWAERSFGEVTMRDIVAAAGVNLAAVNYHFGSKDELLADLFVSRTTVLNRERFAELKAAELEGGGRASVEAILRALVSPPLRWCLSPDQQRSAAARFMTRASVETVPPIKKIVDREFRHLQRFATALRLALPHRDEVDIYWGLHFALAMIRQTVTDSERLKKLSGGLCDLNDVDDIIRRIVSTAHDALVGGTGVPTPLPARASGARKP
;
A
#
# COMPACT_ATOMS: atom_id res chain seq x y z
N MET A 1 2.10 -60.15 2.03
CA MET A 1 2.86 -59.83 0.81
C MET A 1 1.84 -59.66 -0.29
N ASP A 2 1.53 -58.42 -0.66
CA ASP A 2 0.82 -58.13 -1.90
C ASP A 2 1.38 -56.83 -2.46
N VAL A 3 2.06 -56.97 -3.60
CA VAL A 3 2.69 -55.91 -4.37
C VAL A 3 1.70 -55.51 -5.46
N LEU A 4 1.10 -54.32 -5.35
CA LEU A 4 0.35 -53.71 -6.45
C LEU A 4 1.31 -52.99 -7.41
N PRO A 5 1.07 -53.05 -8.73
CA PRO A 5 2.00 -52.56 -9.74
C PRO A 5 2.00 -51.03 -9.86
N ARG A 6 3.20 -50.44 -9.81
CA ARG A 6 3.46 -49.01 -10.10
C ARG A 6 3.24 -48.73 -11.59
N CYS A 7 2.02 -48.38 -11.98
CA CYS A 7 1.71 -47.86 -13.31
C CYS A 7 1.88 -46.34 -13.39
N ASN A 8 3.07 -45.94 -13.82
CA ASN A 8 3.37 -44.95 -14.87
C ASN A 8 2.54 -43.64 -14.92
N LEU A 9 2.88 -42.68 -14.05
CA LEU A 9 2.37 -41.31 -14.04
C LEU A 9 2.78 -40.53 -15.32
N ALA A 10 3.93 -40.85 -15.92
CA ALA A 10 4.41 -40.23 -17.15
C ALA A 10 3.52 -40.56 -18.36
N ALA A 11 3.01 -41.79 -18.44
CA ALA A 11 2.06 -42.19 -19.48
C ALA A 11 0.71 -41.44 -19.37
N ARG A 12 0.28 -41.12 -18.13
CA ARG A 12 -0.94 -40.32 -17.89
C ARG A 12 -0.77 -38.85 -18.25
N LEU A 13 0.40 -38.27 -18.02
CA LEU A 13 0.70 -36.88 -18.39
C LEU A 13 0.77 -36.69 -19.91
N ILE A 14 1.42 -37.62 -20.62
CA ILE A 14 1.54 -37.58 -22.09
C ILE A 14 0.16 -37.75 -22.74
N SER A 15 -0.67 -38.68 -22.24
CA SER A 15 -2.03 -38.88 -22.76
C SER A 15 -2.95 -37.67 -22.51
N TYR A 16 -2.75 -36.94 -21.40
CA TYR A 16 -3.52 -35.72 -21.10
C TYR A 16 -3.13 -34.53 -21.99
N ILE A 17 -1.84 -34.41 -22.32
CA ILE A 17 -1.31 -33.37 -23.24
C ILE A 17 -1.74 -33.65 -24.68
N CYS A 18 -1.77 -34.91 -25.13
CA CYS A 18 -2.22 -35.27 -26.47
C CYS A 18 -3.74 -35.13 -26.66
N LEU A 19 -4.56 -35.33 -25.62
CA LEU A 19 -6.02 -35.24 -25.71
C LEU A 19 -6.58 -33.81 -25.59
N ASN A 20 -5.82 -32.85 -25.04
CA ASN A 20 -6.28 -31.47 -24.78
C ASN A 20 -5.50 -30.42 -25.60
N GLY A 21 -5.35 -30.68 -26.90
CA GLY A 21 -4.76 -29.72 -27.83
C GLY A 21 -5.42 -28.33 -27.70
N LYS A 22 -4.61 -27.34 -27.30
CA LYS A 22 -4.90 -25.89 -27.17
C LYS A 22 -5.44 -25.39 -25.82
N ARG A 23 -4.65 -25.46 -24.74
CA ARG A 23 -4.74 -24.50 -23.63
C ARG A 23 -3.37 -23.89 -23.28
N PRO A 24 -3.30 -22.60 -22.92
CA PRO A 24 -2.04 -21.93 -22.59
C PRO A 24 -1.43 -22.41 -21.26
N ILE A 25 -0.10 -22.50 -21.23
CA ILE A 25 0.77 -23.01 -20.15
C ILE A 25 0.55 -22.35 -18.77
N LYS A 26 -0.19 -21.24 -18.70
CA LYS A 26 -0.36 -20.41 -17.50
C LYS A 26 -1.24 -21.02 -16.40
N GLN A 27 -1.98 -22.11 -16.66
CA GLN A 27 -2.85 -22.76 -15.67
C GLN A 27 -2.28 -24.06 -15.04
N MET A 28 -1.03 -24.44 -15.36
CA MET A 28 -0.45 -25.70 -14.88
C MET A 28 0.31 -25.55 -13.54
N TYR A 29 0.60 -24.32 -13.10
CA TYR A 29 1.45 -24.04 -11.94
C TYR A 29 0.76 -24.20 -10.58
N ASP A 30 -0.57 -24.38 -10.54
CA ASP A 30 -1.33 -24.36 -9.29
C ASP A 30 -1.48 -25.74 -8.60
N PHE A 31 -0.94 -26.83 -9.15
CA PHE A 31 -1.20 -28.18 -8.64
C PHE A 31 0.01 -29.11 -8.45
N VAL A 32 1.25 -28.63 -8.56
CA VAL A 32 2.45 -29.44 -8.29
C VAL A 32 3.23 -28.85 -7.11
N PRO A 33 3.36 -29.57 -5.98
CA PRO A 33 4.16 -29.12 -4.85
C PRO A 33 5.62 -28.91 -5.26
N GLN A 34 6.20 -27.75 -4.91
CA GLN A 34 7.55 -27.30 -5.32
C GLN A 34 8.70 -28.29 -4.99
N ARG A 35 8.48 -29.32 -4.16
CA ARG A 35 9.48 -30.35 -3.83
C ARG A 35 9.67 -31.40 -4.93
N GLU A 36 8.68 -31.66 -5.77
CA GLU A 36 8.80 -32.66 -6.85
C GLU A 36 9.56 -32.14 -8.07
N ILE A 37 9.52 -30.82 -8.31
CA ILE A 37 10.29 -30.15 -9.37
C ILE A 37 11.79 -30.28 -9.12
N VAL A 38 12.22 -30.19 -7.86
CA VAL A 38 13.63 -30.34 -7.46
C VAL A 38 14.12 -31.79 -7.62
N LEU A 39 13.25 -32.78 -7.39
CA LEU A 39 13.58 -34.20 -7.56
C LEU A 39 13.68 -34.61 -9.04
N ALA A 40 12.87 -34.02 -9.93
CA ALA A 40 12.97 -34.22 -11.37
C ALA A 40 14.26 -33.62 -11.96
N LEU A 41 14.79 -32.56 -11.36
CA LEU A 41 16.03 -31.89 -11.78
C LEU A 41 17.31 -32.63 -11.37
N LEU A 42 17.24 -33.55 -10.40
CA LEU A 42 18.41 -34.28 -9.88
C LEU A 42 18.66 -35.63 -10.58
N HIS A 43 17.69 -36.13 -11.36
CA HIS A 43 17.79 -37.43 -12.03
C HIS A 43 17.40 -37.35 -13.52
N GLY A 44 18.26 -36.79 -14.37
CA GLY A 44 18.11 -37.06 -15.81
C GLY A 44 18.70 -36.05 -16.79
N THR A 45 19.88 -36.40 -17.29
CA THR A 45 20.38 -36.20 -18.66
C THR A 45 20.58 -34.76 -19.18
N SER A 46 21.84 -34.37 -19.09
CA SER A 46 22.53 -33.36 -19.92
C SER A 46 22.28 -33.58 -21.42
N SER A 47 21.54 -32.66 -22.04
CA SER A 47 21.82 -32.13 -23.38
C SER A 47 20.76 -31.09 -23.75
N GLN A 48 20.94 -29.86 -23.24
CA GLN A 48 20.39 -28.56 -23.65
C GLN A 48 20.18 -27.71 -22.40
N LEU A 49 21.19 -26.90 -22.04
CA LEU A 49 21.02 -25.79 -21.09
C LEU A 49 20.10 -24.76 -21.77
N PRO A 50 18.91 -24.47 -21.23
CA PRO A 50 18.13 -23.35 -21.73
C PRO A 50 18.82 -22.06 -21.28
N GLU A 51 19.08 -21.21 -22.26
CA GLU A 51 19.39 -19.78 -22.17
C GLU A 51 18.77 -19.14 -20.92
N LEU A 52 19.60 -18.46 -20.13
CA LEU A 52 19.24 -17.67 -18.94
C LEU A 52 17.91 -16.96 -19.18
N ALA A 53 16.85 -17.41 -18.52
CA ALA A 53 15.51 -16.87 -18.68
C ALA A 53 15.57 -15.34 -18.52
N SER A 54 15.38 -14.61 -19.61
CA SER A 54 15.25 -13.17 -19.58
C SER A 54 14.06 -12.83 -18.69
N MET A 55 14.30 -12.04 -17.64
CA MET A 55 13.22 -11.59 -16.76
C MET A 55 12.16 -10.88 -17.61
N SER A 56 10.89 -11.17 -17.33
CA SER A 56 9.82 -10.42 -18.00
C SER A 56 9.91 -8.93 -17.64
N SER A 57 9.37 -8.08 -18.50
CA SER A 57 9.28 -6.62 -18.28
C SER A 57 8.67 -6.31 -16.90
N ASP A 58 7.61 -7.03 -16.50
CA ASP A 58 6.96 -6.87 -15.20
C ASP A 58 7.84 -7.32 -14.03
N GLN A 59 8.53 -8.46 -14.16
CA GLN A 59 9.45 -8.96 -13.14
C GLN A 59 10.61 -7.98 -12.91
N THR A 60 11.11 -7.38 -13.99
CA THR A 60 12.17 -6.36 -13.94
C THR A 60 11.67 -5.12 -13.21
N LYS A 61 10.48 -4.61 -13.56
CA LYS A 61 9.87 -3.47 -12.86
C LYS A 61 9.70 -3.74 -11.36
N THR A 62 9.21 -4.93 -10.99
CA THR A 62 9.05 -5.33 -9.59
C THR A 62 10.38 -5.43 -8.85
N ALA A 63 11.42 -6.00 -9.46
CA ALA A 63 12.75 -6.09 -8.86
C ALA A 63 13.34 -4.70 -8.56
N ILE A 64 13.19 -3.75 -9.50
CA ILE A 64 13.65 -2.37 -9.33
C ILE A 64 12.90 -1.66 -8.19
N LEU A 65 11.57 -1.76 -8.15
CA LEU A 65 10.77 -1.16 -7.08
C LEU A 65 11.12 -1.74 -5.70
N THR A 66 11.33 -3.05 -5.63
CA THR A 66 11.70 -3.74 -4.39
C THR A 66 13.08 -3.29 -3.90
N ALA A 67 14.07 -3.24 -4.79
CA ALA A 67 15.40 -2.75 -4.45
C ALA A 67 15.38 -1.28 -4.00
N ALA A 68 14.66 -0.42 -4.73
CA ALA A 68 14.52 0.98 -4.39
C ALA A 68 13.86 1.18 -3.01
N GLU A 69 12.80 0.42 -2.71
CA GLU A 69 12.14 0.44 -1.41
C GLU A 69 13.08 0.03 -0.28
N MET A 70 13.83 -1.06 -0.44
CA MET A 70 14.79 -1.50 0.57
C MET A 70 15.85 -0.44 0.85
N LEU A 71 16.39 0.17 -0.20
CA LEU A 71 17.43 1.19 -0.06
C LEU A 71 16.91 2.48 0.60
N TRP A 72 15.70 2.93 0.23
CA TRP A 72 15.08 4.13 0.83
C TRP A 72 14.46 3.89 2.21
N ALA A 73 14.21 2.63 2.58
CA ALA A 73 13.86 2.27 3.95
C ALA A 73 15.02 2.51 4.94
N GLU A 74 16.27 2.47 4.44
CA GLU A 74 17.49 2.54 5.26
C GLU A 74 18.24 3.85 5.12
N ARG A 75 18.19 4.48 3.93
CA ARG A 75 18.94 5.68 3.58
C ARG A 75 18.00 6.79 3.10
N SER A 76 18.42 8.03 3.25
CA SER A 76 17.63 9.21 2.86
C SER A 76 17.45 9.24 1.33
N PHE A 77 16.41 9.92 0.83
CA PHE A 77 16.15 9.91 -0.62
C PHE A 77 17.32 10.45 -1.42
N GLY A 78 18.02 11.47 -0.91
CA GLY A 78 19.21 12.06 -1.54
C GLY A 78 20.42 11.12 -1.63
N GLU A 79 20.61 10.23 -0.66
CA GLU A 79 21.81 9.38 -0.52
C GLU A 79 21.82 8.20 -1.50
N VAL A 80 20.65 7.69 -1.89
CA VAL A 80 20.53 6.54 -2.80
C VAL A 80 20.65 6.98 -4.25
N THR A 81 21.60 6.45 -5.00
CA THR A 81 21.76 6.73 -6.43
C THR A 81 21.00 5.73 -7.31
N MET A 82 20.76 6.08 -8.58
CA MET A 82 20.21 5.12 -9.55
C MET A 82 21.13 3.90 -9.73
N ARG A 83 22.44 4.08 -9.62
CA ARG A 83 23.41 2.97 -9.71
C ARG A 83 23.29 2.02 -8.53
N ASP A 84 23.04 2.53 -7.32
CA ASP A 84 22.79 1.68 -6.14
C ASP A 84 21.56 0.79 -6.36
N ILE A 85 20.49 1.37 -6.90
CA ILE A 85 19.23 0.65 -7.17
C ILE A 85 19.45 -0.42 -8.25
N VAL A 86 20.15 -0.08 -9.34
CA VAL A 86 20.49 -1.02 -10.42
C VAL A 86 21.29 -2.21 -9.87
N ALA A 87 22.32 -1.92 -9.06
CA ALA A 87 23.17 -2.94 -8.46
C ALA A 87 22.38 -3.86 -7.52
N ALA A 88 21.52 -3.27 -6.67
CA ALA A 88 20.68 -4.02 -5.74
C ALA A 88 19.59 -4.84 -6.44
N ALA A 89 19.04 -4.36 -7.56
CA ALA A 89 18.02 -5.06 -8.34
C ALA A 89 18.58 -6.16 -9.24
N GLY A 90 19.91 -6.20 -9.46
CA GLY A 90 20.54 -7.16 -10.37
C GLY A 90 20.17 -6.95 -11.84
N VAL A 91 19.85 -5.72 -12.23
CA VAL A 91 19.45 -5.35 -13.60
C VAL A 91 20.49 -4.43 -14.24
N ASN A 92 20.31 -4.08 -15.51
CA ASN A 92 21.13 -3.08 -16.18
C ASN A 92 20.52 -1.66 -16.04
N LEU A 93 21.34 -0.62 -16.17
CA LEU A 93 20.88 0.77 -16.07
C LEU A 93 19.86 1.13 -17.17
N ALA A 94 19.98 0.53 -18.35
CA ALA A 94 19.06 0.75 -19.46
C ALA A 94 17.62 0.31 -19.11
N ALA A 95 17.45 -0.77 -18.37
CA ALA A 95 16.16 -1.27 -17.91
C ALA A 95 15.50 -0.30 -16.93
N VAL A 96 16.26 0.26 -15.98
CA VAL A 96 15.73 1.25 -15.04
C VAL A 96 15.30 2.52 -15.77
N ASN A 97 16.13 3.01 -16.70
CA ASN A 97 15.79 4.18 -17.52
C ASN A 97 14.58 3.92 -18.42
N TYR A 98 14.46 2.71 -18.99
CA TYR A 98 13.30 2.31 -19.80
C TYR A 98 12.00 2.29 -19.00
N HIS A 99 12.03 1.76 -17.77
CA HIS A 99 10.83 1.62 -16.95
C HIS A 99 10.41 2.89 -16.21
N PHE A 100 11.39 3.70 -15.78
CA PHE A 100 11.12 4.80 -14.85
C PHE A 100 11.64 6.15 -15.35
N GLY A 101 12.59 6.20 -16.29
CA GLY A 101 13.18 7.45 -16.77
C GLY A 101 14.16 8.09 -15.77
N SER A 102 13.67 8.49 -14.60
CA SER A 102 14.43 9.20 -13.58
C SER A 102 14.24 8.63 -12.16
N LYS A 103 15.13 9.03 -11.25
CA LYS A 103 15.02 8.69 -9.81
C LYS A 103 13.73 9.25 -9.19
N ASP A 104 13.33 10.45 -9.62
CA ASP A 104 12.13 11.14 -9.14
C ASP A 104 10.85 10.42 -9.61
N GLU A 105 10.83 9.97 -10.86
CA GLU A 105 9.73 9.16 -11.41
C GLU A 105 9.66 7.77 -10.77
N LEU A 106 10.82 7.13 -10.50
CA LEU A 106 10.86 5.88 -9.74
C LEU A 106 10.31 6.07 -8.31
N LEU A 107 10.70 7.16 -7.65
CA LEU A 107 10.21 7.48 -6.31
C LEU A 107 8.70 7.74 -6.32
N ALA A 108 8.22 8.47 -7.33
CA ALA A 108 6.80 8.71 -7.56
C ALA A 108 6.02 7.41 -7.76
N ASP A 109 6.49 6.52 -8.66
CA ASP A 109 5.87 5.23 -8.94
C ASP A 109 5.81 4.34 -7.70
N LEU A 110 6.89 4.27 -6.90
CA LEU A 110 6.92 3.51 -5.66
C LEU A 110 5.92 4.07 -4.64
N PHE A 111 5.87 5.40 -4.47
CA PHE A 111 4.92 6.04 -3.56
C PHE A 111 3.46 5.80 -3.99
N VAL A 112 3.16 5.89 -5.29
CA VAL A 112 1.83 5.56 -5.84
C VAL A 112 1.49 4.08 -5.59
N SER A 113 2.44 3.17 -5.80
CA SER A 113 2.26 1.74 -5.54
C SER A 113 1.84 1.49 -4.09
N ARG A 114 2.56 2.08 -3.11
CA ARG A 114 2.26 1.89 -1.69
C ARG A 114 0.99 2.57 -1.23
N THR A 115 0.72 3.78 -1.68
CA THR A 115 -0.54 4.46 -1.38
C THR A 115 -1.75 3.76 -2.00
N THR A 116 -1.60 3.11 -3.16
CA THR A 116 -2.65 2.29 -3.77
C THR A 116 -3.00 1.09 -2.91
N VAL A 117 -2.00 0.36 -2.40
CA VAL A 117 -2.22 -0.77 -1.49
C VAL A 117 -2.87 -0.31 -0.19
N LEU A 118 -2.37 0.78 0.41
CA LEU A 118 -2.93 1.36 1.63
C LEU A 118 -4.41 1.75 1.46
N ASN A 119 -4.73 2.44 0.37
CA ASN A 119 -6.09 2.88 0.10
C ASN A 119 -7.03 1.71 -0.21
N ARG A 120 -6.52 0.61 -0.79
CA ARG A 120 -7.30 -0.62 -0.98
C ARG A 120 -7.73 -1.21 0.36
N GLU A 121 -6.85 -1.26 1.35
CA GLU A 121 -7.18 -1.72 2.71
C GLU A 121 -8.21 -0.82 3.37
N ARG A 122 -7.98 0.50 3.34
CA ARG A 122 -8.93 1.51 3.83
C ARG A 122 -10.32 1.37 3.23
N PHE A 123 -10.42 1.13 1.92
CA PHE A 123 -11.70 0.94 1.26
C PHE A 123 -12.34 -0.42 1.54
N ALA A 124 -11.55 -1.46 1.79
CA ALA A 124 -12.07 -2.74 2.23
C ALA A 124 -12.70 -2.61 3.63
N GLU A 125 -12.03 -1.95 4.57
CA GLU A 125 -12.56 -1.67 5.91
C GLU A 125 -13.82 -0.79 5.85
N LEU A 126 -13.81 0.28 5.04
CA LEU A 126 -15.00 1.13 4.87
C LEU A 126 -16.18 0.33 4.29
N LYS A 127 -15.94 -0.51 3.29
CA LYS A 127 -16.98 -1.34 2.69
C LYS A 127 -17.54 -2.35 3.68
N ALA A 128 -16.70 -2.94 4.54
CA ALA A 128 -17.16 -3.85 5.59
C ALA A 128 -18.08 -3.10 6.58
N ALA A 129 -17.68 -1.91 7.03
CA ALA A 129 -18.50 -1.07 7.90
C ALA A 129 -19.83 -0.65 7.25
N GLU A 130 -19.83 -0.36 5.95
CA GLU A 130 -21.06 -0.06 5.20
C GLU A 130 -22.00 -1.27 5.18
N LEU A 131 -21.47 -2.48 4.97
CA LEU A 131 -22.28 -3.71 4.97
C LEU A 131 -22.87 -4.01 6.35
N GLU A 132 -22.06 -3.89 7.41
CA GLU A 132 -22.49 -4.10 8.80
C GLU A 132 -23.60 -3.11 9.21
N GLY A 133 -23.51 -1.87 8.74
CA GLY A 133 -24.50 -0.82 9.00
C GLY A 133 -25.69 -0.79 8.02
N GLY A 134 -25.95 -1.87 7.28
CA GLY A 134 -27.11 -1.94 6.36
C GLY A 134 -27.03 -0.95 5.20
N GLY A 135 -25.83 -0.69 4.70
CA GLY A 135 -25.54 0.27 3.63
C GLY A 135 -25.06 1.64 4.13
N ARG A 136 -24.99 1.87 5.45
CA ARG A 136 -24.50 3.12 6.05
C ARG A 136 -23.59 2.84 7.24
N ALA A 137 -22.31 3.13 7.11
CA ALA A 137 -21.36 3.06 8.21
C ALA A 137 -21.57 4.20 9.22
N SER A 138 -21.30 3.95 10.51
CA SER A 138 -21.25 4.98 11.54
C SER A 138 -20.03 5.90 11.34
N VAL A 139 -20.07 7.12 11.89
CA VAL A 139 -18.94 8.06 11.84
C VAL A 139 -17.67 7.43 12.44
N GLU A 140 -17.80 6.74 13.57
CA GLU A 140 -16.69 6.03 14.21
C GLU A 140 -16.08 4.99 13.27
N ALA A 141 -16.91 4.17 12.62
CA ALA A 141 -16.42 3.11 11.71
C ALA A 141 -15.76 3.70 10.45
N ILE A 142 -16.30 4.79 9.91
CA ILE A 142 -15.70 5.50 8.76
C ILE A 142 -14.31 6.05 9.14
N LEU A 143 -14.19 6.70 10.30
CA LEU A 143 -12.92 7.22 10.80
C LEU A 143 -11.93 6.09 11.10
N ARG A 144 -12.39 5.00 11.70
CA ARG A 144 -11.57 3.81 11.96
C ARG A 144 -11.00 3.24 10.66
N ALA A 145 -11.81 3.12 9.62
CA ALA A 145 -11.36 2.65 8.30
C ALA A 145 -10.33 3.58 7.63
N LEU A 146 -10.38 4.89 7.92
CA LEU A 146 -9.40 5.86 7.44
C LEU A 146 -8.08 5.80 8.24
N VAL A 147 -8.19 5.65 9.56
CA VAL A 147 -7.10 5.85 10.53
C VAL A 147 -6.30 4.58 10.78
N SER A 148 -6.95 3.41 10.85
CA SER A 148 -6.30 2.17 11.31
C SER A 148 -5.20 1.67 10.38
N PRO A 149 -5.40 1.56 9.05
CA PRO A 149 -4.38 0.98 8.17
C PRO A 149 -3.01 1.66 8.20
N PRO A 150 -2.89 3.01 8.07
CA PRO A 150 -1.56 3.63 8.10
C PRO A 150 -0.87 3.52 9.46
N LEU A 151 -1.63 3.53 10.57
CA LEU A 151 -1.06 3.36 11.91
C LEU A 151 -0.58 1.94 12.12
N ARG A 152 -1.33 0.92 11.68
CA ARG A 152 -0.89 -0.48 11.75
C ARG A 152 0.39 -0.70 10.96
N TRP A 153 0.47 -0.17 9.74
CA TRP A 153 1.68 -0.28 8.92
C TRP A 153 2.89 0.37 9.60
N CYS A 154 2.73 1.58 10.14
CA CYS A 154 3.86 2.38 10.60
C CYS A 154 4.25 2.12 12.06
N LEU A 155 3.36 1.56 12.89
CA LEU A 155 3.56 1.45 14.34
C LEU A 155 3.49 0.01 14.89
N SER A 156 2.85 -0.95 14.20
CA SER A 156 2.75 -2.32 14.73
C SER A 156 4.13 -2.99 14.74
N PRO A 157 4.54 -3.67 15.83
CA PRO A 157 5.90 -4.23 15.93
C PRO A 157 6.30 -5.20 14.80
N ASP A 158 5.33 -5.92 14.25
CA ASP A 158 5.48 -6.85 13.12
C ASP A 158 5.65 -6.14 11.77
N GLN A 159 4.91 -5.04 11.53
CA GLN A 159 4.87 -4.35 10.25
C GLN A 159 5.80 -3.14 10.16
N GLN A 160 6.03 -2.43 11.26
CA GLN A 160 6.87 -1.23 11.32
C GLN A 160 8.30 -1.50 10.84
N ARG A 161 8.79 -2.72 11.01
CA ARG A 161 10.14 -3.13 10.59
C ARG A 161 10.25 -3.40 9.08
N SER A 162 9.13 -3.53 8.38
CA SER A 162 9.12 -3.73 6.93
C SER A 162 9.76 -2.56 6.18
N ALA A 163 10.34 -2.85 5.02
CA ALA A 163 10.89 -1.81 4.16
C ALA A 163 9.81 -0.81 3.72
N ALA A 164 8.60 -1.29 3.40
CA ALA A 164 7.46 -0.46 3.03
C ALA A 164 7.05 0.53 4.14
N ALA A 165 6.94 0.07 5.40
CA ALA A 165 6.58 0.95 6.51
C ALA A 165 7.63 2.04 6.77
N ARG A 166 8.91 1.67 6.75
CA ARG A 166 10.03 2.61 6.90
C ARG A 166 10.10 3.61 5.75
N PHE A 167 9.88 3.15 4.52
CA PHE A 167 9.76 4.00 3.34
C PHE A 167 8.60 5.01 3.48
N MET A 168 7.39 4.55 3.86
CA MET A 168 6.22 5.42 4.01
C MET A 168 6.39 6.45 5.13
N THR A 169 7.01 6.04 6.24
CA THR A 169 7.37 6.95 7.34
C THR A 169 8.33 8.04 6.83
N ARG A 170 9.40 7.65 6.13
CA ARG A 170 10.37 8.59 5.55
C ARG A 170 9.76 9.53 4.52
N ALA A 171 8.93 8.98 3.62
CA ALA A 171 8.16 9.76 2.63
C ALA A 171 7.33 10.88 3.28
N SER A 172 6.80 10.61 4.48
CA SER A 172 6.00 11.57 5.25
C SER A 172 6.84 12.66 5.95
N VAL A 173 8.10 12.36 6.28
CA VAL A 173 9.05 13.27 6.94
C VAL A 173 9.78 14.14 5.93
N GLU A 174 10.44 13.56 4.94
CA GLU A 174 11.30 14.29 3.99
C GLU A 174 10.49 15.11 2.97
N THR A 175 9.25 14.69 2.65
CA THR A 175 8.29 15.39 1.77
C THR A 175 8.95 16.04 0.54
N VAL A 176 9.62 15.24 -0.29
CA VAL A 176 10.33 15.73 -1.50
C VAL A 176 9.37 16.09 -2.64
N PRO A 177 9.77 16.93 -3.63
CA PRO A 177 8.87 17.44 -4.67
C PRO A 177 8.07 16.38 -5.45
N PRO A 178 8.64 15.21 -5.84
CA PRO A 178 7.87 14.16 -6.53
C PRO A 178 6.70 13.62 -5.68
N ILE A 179 6.95 13.39 -4.38
CA ILE A 179 5.95 12.90 -3.44
C ILE A 179 4.90 13.98 -3.17
N LYS A 180 5.33 15.21 -2.90
CA LYS A 180 4.42 16.34 -2.67
C LYS A 180 3.44 16.54 -3.83
N LYS A 181 3.94 16.48 -5.06
CA LYS A 181 3.12 16.61 -6.27
C LYS A 181 2.03 15.54 -6.37
N ILE A 182 2.30 14.31 -5.89
CA ILE A 182 1.30 13.24 -5.84
C ILE A 182 0.27 13.52 -4.75
N VAL A 183 0.71 13.84 -3.53
CA VAL A 183 -0.18 14.15 -2.39
C VAL A 183 -1.14 15.28 -2.73
N ASP A 184 -0.65 16.34 -3.38
CA ASP A 184 -1.46 17.50 -3.77
C ASP A 184 -2.49 17.16 -4.88
N ARG A 185 -2.25 16.12 -5.67
CA ARG A 185 -3.10 15.73 -6.82
C ARG A 185 -4.07 14.59 -6.51
N GLU A 186 -3.68 13.64 -5.67
CA GLU A 186 -4.43 12.39 -5.44
C GLU A 186 -5.28 12.45 -4.17
N PHE A 187 -6.31 13.31 -4.16
CA PHE A 187 -7.28 13.42 -3.06
C PHE A 187 -8.57 12.61 -3.27
N ARG A 188 -8.75 11.98 -4.45
CA ARG A 188 -9.95 11.19 -4.79
C ARG A 188 -10.30 10.13 -3.75
N HIS A 189 -9.27 9.55 -3.12
CA HIS A 189 -9.50 8.55 -2.08
C HIS A 189 -10.22 9.13 -0.86
N LEU A 190 -9.94 10.39 -0.49
CA LEU A 190 -10.61 11.09 0.60
C LEU A 190 -12.05 11.48 0.27
N GLN A 191 -12.37 11.72 -1.02
CA GLN A 191 -13.74 12.03 -1.43
C GLN A 191 -14.72 10.89 -1.14
N ARG A 192 -14.26 9.64 -1.16
CA ARG A 192 -15.08 8.48 -0.76
C ARG A 192 -15.42 8.53 0.73
N PHE A 193 -14.44 8.83 1.58
CA PHE A 193 -14.66 9.02 3.02
C PHE A 193 -15.57 10.23 3.30
N ALA A 194 -15.37 11.35 2.61
CA ALA A 194 -16.25 12.51 2.71
C ALA A 194 -17.70 12.17 2.32
N THR A 195 -17.89 11.33 1.30
CA THR A 195 -19.22 10.86 0.89
C THR A 195 -19.88 10.01 1.97
N ALA A 196 -19.14 9.07 2.56
CA ALA A 196 -19.65 8.26 3.67
C ALA A 196 -19.99 9.12 4.89
N LEU A 197 -19.15 10.09 5.24
CA LEU A 197 -19.40 11.03 6.34
C LEU A 197 -20.64 11.90 6.08
N ARG A 198 -20.84 12.40 4.85
CA ARG A 198 -22.06 13.15 4.47
C ARG A 198 -23.34 12.32 4.65
N LEU A 199 -23.27 11.02 4.36
CA LEU A 199 -24.40 10.11 4.58
C LEU A 199 -24.66 9.85 6.06
N ALA A 200 -23.60 9.75 6.87
CA ALA A 200 -23.70 9.53 8.30
C ALA A 200 -24.08 10.81 9.10
N LEU A 201 -23.76 12.00 8.55
CA LEU A 201 -23.99 13.31 9.17
C LEU A 201 -24.73 14.25 8.20
N PRO A 202 -26.00 13.97 7.85
CA PRO A 202 -26.72 14.74 6.83
C PRO A 202 -26.99 16.20 7.20
N HIS A 203 -26.88 16.54 8.49
CA HIS A 203 -27.11 17.90 9.01
C HIS A 203 -25.82 18.70 9.23
N ARG A 204 -24.64 18.10 9.01
CA ARG A 204 -23.36 18.78 9.23
C ARG A 204 -22.96 19.57 7.98
N ASP A 205 -22.35 20.74 8.19
CA ASP A 205 -21.76 21.52 7.11
C ASP A 205 -20.67 20.70 6.39
N GLU A 206 -20.65 20.75 5.06
CA GLU A 206 -19.66 20.05 4.26
C GLU A 206 -18.23 20.56 4.55
N VAL A 207 -18.08 21.85 4.87
CA VAL A 207 -16.81 22.45 5.26
C VAL A 207 -16.25 21.77 6.50
N ASP A 208 -17.10 21.49 7.49
CA ASP A 208 -16.69 20.81 8.71
C ASP A 208 -16.28 19.35 8.46
N ILE A 209 -16.92 18.68 7.50
CA ILE A 209 -16.53 17.33 7.09
C ILE A 209 -15.11 17.33 6.53
N TYR A 210 -14.78 18.30 5.66
CA TYR A 210 -13.43 18.42 5.12
C TYR A 210 -12.40 18.79 6.17
N TRP A 211 -12.72 19.70 7.10
CA TRP A 211 -11.85 20.01 8.23
C TRP A 211 -11.63 18.81 9.15
N GLY A 212 -12.68 18.06 9.47
CA GLY A 212 -12.56 16.84 10.27
C GLY A 212 -11.68 15.77 9.60
N LEU A 213 -11.81 15.58 8.28
CA LEU A 213 -10.90 14.72 7.53
C LEU A 213 -9.46 15.23 7.57
N HIS A 214 -9.25 16.53 7.39
CA HIS A 214 -7.93 17.15 7.49
C HIS A 214 -7.30 16.91 8.86
N PHE A 215 -8.03 17.15 9.95
CA PHE A 215 -7.55 16.92 11.31
C PHE A 215 -7.27 15.45 11.60
N ALA A 216 -8.12 14.53 11.14
CA ALA A 216 -7.88 13.09 11.27
C ALA A 216 -6.57 12.67 10.56
N LEU A 217 -6.32 13.17 9.35
CA LEU A 217 -5.08 12.91 8.62
C LEU A 217 -3.86 13.55 9.31
N ALA A 218 -4.01 14.75 9.87
CA ALA A 218 -2.95 15.41 10.62
C ALA A 218 -2.58 14.63 11.89
N MET A 219 -3.57 14.09 12.61
CA MET A 219 -3.34 13.24 13.78
C MET A 219 -2.58 11.96 13.42
N ILE A 220 -2.94 11.28 12.31
CA ILE A 220 -2.19 10.12 11.82
C ILE A 220 -0.74 10.51 11.54
N ARG A 221 -0.53 11.57 10.75
CA ARG A 221 0.81 12.01 10.34
C ARG A 221 1.67 12.35 11.55
N GLN A 222 1.18 13.20 12.45
CA GLN A 222 1.91 13.63 13.63
C GLN A 222 2.29 12.46 14.54
N THR A 223 1.39 11.49 14.71
CA THR A 223 1.65 10.31 15.55
C THR A 223 2.72 9.40 14.94
N VAL A 224 2.74 9.26 13.61
CA VAL A 224 3.77 8.48 12.90
C VAL A 224 5.13 9.18 12.91
N THR A 225 5.18 10.51 12.78
CA THR A 225 6.45 11.23 12.58
C THR A 225 7.10 11.78 13.85
N ASP A 226 6.37 11.96 14.95
CA ASP A 226 6.86 12.64 16.16
C ASP A 226 6.55 11.86 17.47
N SER A 227 6.70 10.54 17.41
CA SER A 227 6.44 9.61 18.52
C SER A 227 7.37 9.85 19.72
N GLU A 228 8.66 10.09 19.48
CA GLU A 228 9.67 10.27 20.53
C GLU A 228 9.39 11.47 21.45
N ARG A 229 8.87 12.58 20.89
CA ARG A 229 8.53 13.76 21.67
C ARG A 229 7.40 13.48 22.65
N LEU A 230 6.36 12.78 22.21
CA LEU A 230 5.22 12.42 23.06
C LEU A 230 5.64 11.46 24.19
N LYS A 231 6.49 10.48 23.87
CA LYS A 231 7.04 9.56 24.88
C LYS A 231 7.83 10.29 25.96
N LYS A 232 8.67 11.26 25.58
CA LYS A 232 9.44 12.10 26.51
C LYS A 232 8.54 13.01 27.34
N LEU A 233 7.60 13.71 26.69
CA LEU A 233 6.69 14.66 27.34
C LEU A 233 5.81 13.98 28.41
N SER A 234 5.32 12.78 28.09
CA SER A 234 4.44 12.01 28.98
C SER A 234 5.18 11.24 30.07
N GLY A 235 6.51 11.28 30.12
CA GLY A 235 7.29 10.44 31.03
C GLY A 235 7.06 8.94 30.82
N GLY A 236 6.70 8.52 29.60
CA GLY A 236 6.37 7.14 29.28
C GLY A 236 4.91 6.71 29.55
N LEU A 237 4.03 7.62 30.00
CA LEU A 237 2.60 7.31 30.20
C LEU A 237 1.85 7.04 28.89
N CYS A 238 2.28 7.64 27.78
CA CYS A 238 1.74 7.35 26.46
C CYS A 238 2.51 6.19 25.84
N ASP A 239 1.98 4.97 25.94
CA ASP A 239 2.55 3.79 25.27
C ASP A 239 2.27 3.86 23.76
N LEU A 240 3.34 3.94 22.97
CA LEU A 240 3.26 4.01 21.52
C LEU A 240 3.35 2.64 20.84
N ASN A 241 3.51 1.57 21.62
CA ASN A 241 3.44 0.20 21.14
C ASN A 241 2.00 -0.34 21.17
N ASP A 242 1.11 0.28 21.94
CA ASP A 242 -0.32 -0.02 21.93
C ASP A 242 -1.03 0.70 20.77
N VAL A 243 -0.85 0.12 19.57
CA VAL A 243 -1.40 0.68 18.32
C VAL A 243 -2.92 0.75 18.35
N ASP A 244 -3.59 -0.22 19.00
CA ASP A 244 -5.05 -0.23 19.12
C ASP A 244 -5.54 0.90 20.03
N ASP A 245 -4.85 1.19 21.14
CA ASP A 245 -5.14 2.36 21.97
C ASP A 245 -4.93 3.68 21.23
N ILE A 246 -3.85 3.79 20.44
CA ILE A 246 -3.59 4.96 19.59
C ILE A 246 -4.73 5.15 18.58
N ILE A 247 -5.12 4.09 17.86
CA ILE A 247 -6.23 4.12 16.89
C ILE A 247 -7.51 4.57 17.60
N ARG A 248 -7.84 3.96 18.74
CA ARG A 248 -9.03 4.29 19.53
C ARG A 248 -9.06 5.77 19.93
N ARG A 249 -7.94 6.32 20.39
CA ARG A 249 -7.83 7.74 20.78
C ARG A 249 -7.99 8.69 19.60
N ILE A 250 -7.35 8.40 18.47
CA ILE A 250 -7.45 9.24 17.26
C ILE A 250 -8.89 9.21 16.72
N VAL A 251 -9.50 8.02 16.65
CA VAL A 251 -10.87 7.85 16.19
C VAL A 251 -11.85 8.58 17.10
N SER A 252 -11.75 8.41 18.42
CA SER A 252 -12.60 9.12 19.39
C SER A 252 -12.45 10.64 19.27
N THR A 253 -11.22 11.15 19.19
CA THR A 253 -10.95 12.59 19.09
C THR A 253 -11.50 13.17 17.78
N ALA A 254 -11.28 12.48 16.65
CA ALA A 254 -11.81 12.90 15.36
C ALA A 254 -13.34 12.85 15.31
N HIS A 255 -13.93 11.82 15.92
CA HIS A 255 -15.37 11.67 16.04
C HIS A 255 -15.95 12.84 16.82
N ASP A 256 -15.41 13.15 17.99
CA ASP A 256 -15.92 14.23 18.85
C ASP A 256 -15.74 15.60 18.20
N ALA A 257 -14.69 15.82 17.40
CA ALA A 257 -14.54 17.05 16.62
C ALA A 257 -15.61 17.19 15.50
N LEU A 258 -16.01 16.08 14.88
CA LEU A 258 -16.99 16.05 13.79
C LEU A 258 -18.44 16.06 14.28
N VAL A 259 -18.72 15.42 15.42
CA VAL A 259 -20.06 15.26 15.98
C VAL A 259 -20.32 16.30 17.07
N GLY A 260 -19.31 16.67 17.84
CA GLY A 260 -19.36 17.72 18.86
C GLY A 260 -19.63 19.09 18.26
N GLY A 261 -20.38 19.90 19.01
CA GLY A 261 -20.90 21.18 18.55
C GLY A 261 -19.94 22.34 18.80
N THR A 262 -19.48 22.96 17.72
CA THR A 262 -19.52 24.41 17.55
C THR A 262 -19.81 24.69 16.08
N GLY A 263 -21.11 24.72 15.74
CA GLY A 263 -21.57 25.46 14.59
C GLY A 263 -21.32 26.93 14.86
N VAL A 264 -20.11 27.42 14.54
CA VAL A 264 -19.98 28.80 14.11
C VAL A 264 -20.10 28.71 12.59
N PRO A 265 -21.22 29.16 12.00
CA PRO A 265 -21.34 29.19 10.54
C PRO A 265 -20.17 29.98 10.00
N THR A 266 -19.25 29.31 9.30
CA THR A 266 -18.18 30.00 8.61
C THR A 266 -18.79 30.47 7.29
N PRO A 267 -18.90 31.78 7.01
CA PRO A 267 -19.40 32.23 5.73
C PRO A 267 -18.51 31.67 4.62
N LEU A 268 -19.11 30.93 3.68
CA LEU A 268 -18.40 30.46 2.50
C LEU A 268 -17.86 31.70 1.76
N PRO A 269 -16.57 31.74 1.38
CA PRO A 269 -16.10 32.77 0.47
C PRO A 269 -16.88 32.62 -0.84
N ALA A 270 -17.49 33.72 -1.29
CA ALA A 270 -18.20 33.77 -2.56
C ALA A 270 -17.29 33.18 -3.64
N ARG A 271 -17.78 32.15 -4.35
CA ARG A 271 -17.07 31.58 -5.50
C ARG A 271 -16.66 32.73 -6.39
N ALA A 272 -15.35 32.93 -6.58
CA ALA A 272 -14.85 33.94 -7.50
C ALA A 272 -15.48 33.66 -8.87
N SER A 273 -16.43 34.50 -9.28
CA SER A 273 -16.94 34.45 -10.63
C SER A 273 -15.74 34.72 -11.53
N GLY A 274 -15.43 33.75 -12.39
CA GLY A 274 -14.34 33.88 -13.33
C GLY A 274 -14.59 35.11 -14.19
N ALA A 275 -13.83 36.17 -13.93
CA ALA A 275 -13.69 37.27 -14.85
C ALA A 275 -13.08 36.71 -16.14
N ARG A 276 -13.94 36.49 -17.15
CA ARG A 276 -13.52 36.49 -18.56
C ARG A 276 -12.74 37.79 -18.77
N LYS A 277 -11.45 37.69 -19.06
CA LYS A 277 -10.72 38.82 -19.63
C LYS A 277 -11.14 39.00 -21.10
N PRO A 278 -11.24 40.26 -21.56
CA PRO A 278 -11.68 40.61 -22.91
C PRO A 278 -10.71 40.14 -24.00
#